data_AF-A0A968T2J7-F1
#
_entry.id   AF-A0A968T2J7-F1
#
_cell.length_a   1.000
_cell.length_b   1.000
_cell.length_c   1.000
_cell.angle_alpha   90.00
_cell.angle_beta   90.00
_cell.angle_gamma   90.00
#
_symmetry.space_group_name_H-M   'P 1'
#
loop_
_entity.id
_entity.type
_entity.pdbx_description
1 polymer ?
#
loop_
_entity_poly.entity_id
_entity_poly.type
_entity_poly.pdbx_seq_one_letter_code
_entity_poly.pdbx_strand_id
1 'polypeptide(L)'
;MIRFLLLSIFIFSGITTFSQVTFRENILSMENELMLQKISFQKGSIKLMSIFSKTKNTELLAGQSSPWFEFVVNGQLITSDQPVWKFVSFSTRKMNNGGTEAIVTVQNTKNAKGLQVEILRQIFPNSALIREKLTLKNLGKAPLALKKLNGKLHFIFPRYSLRETGNIHTLTETRIATFNKEVVENYNPALTWDDRTHDFNLAHCHMFHPDIMKKDLPLIPDFQ
;
A
#
# COMPACT_ATOMS: atom_id res chain seq x y z
N MET A 1 -63.01 -21.90 14.55
CA MET A 1 -62.53 -21.02 13.46
C MET A 1 -61.26 -20.32 13.95
N ILE A 2 -60.09 -20.92 13.75
CA ILE A 2 -58.80 -20.38 14.24
C ILE A 2 -58.02 -19.90 13.02
N ARG A 3 -57.87 -18.59 12.87
CA ARG A 3 -56.99 -17.97 11.85
C ARG A 3 -55.57 -17.94 12.40
N PHE A 4 -54.69 -18.75 11.84
CA PHE A 4 -53.25 -18.59 12.02
C PHE A 4 -52.77 -17.41 11.16
N LEU A 5 -52.29 -16.36 11.82
CA LEU A 5 -51.60 -15.24 11.19
C LEU A 5 -50.11 -15.60 11.10
N LEU A 6 -49.61 -15.89 9.90
CA LEU A 6 -48.19 -16.11 9.66
C LEU A 6 -47.46 -14.76 9.65
N LEU A 7 -46.77 -14.45 10.75
CA LEU A 7 -45.87 -13.31 10.85
C LEU A 7 -44.54 -13.68 10.17
N SER A 8 -44.32 -13.19 8.95
CA SER A 8 -43.05 -13.38 8.24
C SER A 8 -42.05 -12.34 8.74
N ILE A 9 -41.16 -12.74 9.65
CA ILE A 9 -40.03 -11.91 10.10
C ILE A 9 -38.95 -11.95 9.01
N PHE A 10 -38.90 -10.93 8.17
CA PHE A 10 -37.74 -10.68 7.31
C PHE A 10 -36.59 -10.19 8.20
N ILE A 11 -35.69 -11.09 8.57
CA ILE A 11 -34.40 -10.71 9.14
C ILE A 11 -33.58 -10.14 7.97
N PHE A 12 -33.59 -8.82 7.84
CA PHE A 12 -32.66 -8.10 6.97
C PHE A 12 -31.27 -8.25 7.59
N SER A 13 -30.55 -9.30 7.24
CA SER A 13 -29.12 -9.42 7.51
C SER A 13 -28.43 -8.36 6.66
N GLY A 14 -28.31 -7.15 7.23
CA GLY A 14 -27.45 -6.11 6.68
C GLY A 14 -26.08 -6.74 6.42
N ILE A 15 -25.65 -6.71 5.16
CA ILE A 15 -24.32 -7.19 4.76
C ILE A 15 -23.34 -6.33 5.55
N THR A 16 -22.77 -6.90 6.60
CA THR A 16 -21.80 -6.20 7.42
C THR A 16 -20.50 -6.13 6.63
N THR A 17 -20.29 -4.98 5.98
CA THR A 17 -19.09 -4.73 5.19
C THR A 17 -17.93 -4.47 6.14
N PHE A 18 -16.94 -5.38 6.15
CA PHE A 18 -15.78 -5.30 7.01
C PHE A 18 -14.51 -5.56 6.21
N SER A 19 -13.52 -4.68 6.37
CA SER A 19 -12.17 -5.03 5.97
C SER A 19 -11.58 -6.04 6.93
N GLN A 20 -11.01 -7.10 6.37
CA GLN A 20 -10.32 -8.16 7.09
C GLN A 20 -8.81 -8.04 6.86
N VAL A 21 -8.05 -8.11 7.95
CA VAL A 21 -6.59 -8.18 7.91
C VAL A 21 -6.17 -9.44 8.66
N THR A 22 -5.38 -10.29 8.01
CA THR A 22 -4.83 -11.49 8.62
C THR A 22 -3.33 -11.58 8.36
N PHE A 23 -2.60 -12.14 9.32
CA PHE A 23 -1.19 -12.46 9.18
C PHE A 23 -0.98 -13.91 9.61
N ARG A 24 -0.71 -14.78 8.65
CA ARG A 24 -0.47 -16.22 8.89
C ARG A 24 0.71 -16.66 8.04
N GLU A 25 1.59 -17.48 8.62
CA GLU A 25 2.74 -18.06 7.90
C GLU A 25 3.65 -17.00 7.22
N ASN A 26 3.81 -15.84 7.86
CA ASN A 26 4.53 -14.67 7.30
C ASN A 26 3.91 -14.11 6.02
N ILE A 27 2.61 -14.29 5.82
CA ILE A 27 1.84 -13.68 4.73
C ILE A 27 0.80 -12.74 5.35
N LEU A 28 0.92 -11.46 5.00
CA LEU A 28 -0.09 -10.45 5.27
C LEU A 28 -1.16 -10.52 4.17
N SER A 29 -2.41 -10.81 4.55
CA SER A 29 -3.56 -10.71 3.66
C SER A 29 -4.48 -9.58 4.13
N MET A 30 -4.80 -8.66 3.22
CA MET A 30 -5.71 -7.54 3.46
C MET A 30 -6.83 -7.60 2.44
N GLU A 31 -8.06 -7.65 2.90
CA GLU A 31 -9.23 -7.94 2.08
C GLU A 31 -10.40 -7.03 2.45
N ASN A 32 -11.16 -6.62 1.44
CA ASN A 32 -12.47 -5.99 1.60
C ASN A 32 -13.39 -6.48 0.46
N GLU A 33 -14.52 -5.82 0.26
CA GLU A 33 -15.53 -6.19 -0.73
C GLU A 33 -15.03 -6.07 -2.17
N LEU A 34 -14.09 -5.15 -2.43
CA LEU A 34 -13.63 -4.82 -3.78
C LEU A 34 -12.31 -5.49 -4.16
N MET A 35 -11.46 -5.83 -3.18
CA MET A 35 -10.13 -6.35 -3.45
C MET A 35 -9.55 -7.26 -2.37
N LEU A 36 -8.50 -7.99 -2.77
CA LEU A 36 -7.64 -8.78 -1.90
C LEU A 36 -6.18 -8.48 -2.23
N GLN A 37 -5.34 -8.32 -1.22
CA GLN A 37 -3.90 -8.17 -1.38
C GLN A 37 -3.14 -9.12 -0.48
N LYS A 38 -2.02 -9.64 -1.00
CA LYS A 38 -1.13 -10.53 -0.27
C LYS A 38 0.32 -10.07 -0.36
N ILE A 39 0.99 -9.98 0.78
CA ILE A 39 2.43 -9.71 0.88
C ILE A 39 3.09 -10.83 1.67
N SER A 40 4.15 -11.42 1.12
CA SER A 40 5.00 -12.40 1.80
C SER A 40 6.20 -11.73 2.46
N PHE A 41 6.53 -12.19 3.67
CA PHE A 41 7.71 -11.82 4.46
C PHE A 41 8.64 -13.03 4.66
N GLN A 42 8.63 -13.96 3.71
CA GLN A 42 9.36 -15.22 3.80
C GLN A 42 10.76 -15.14 3.19
N LYS A 43 11.63 -16.09 3.61
CA LYS A 43 13.01 -16.25 3.08
C LYS A 43 13.86 -14.98 3.20
N GLY A 44 13.52 -14.14 4.17
CA GLY A 44 14.16 -12.85 4.42
C GLY A 44 13.92 -11.78 3.36
N SER A 45 12.93 -11.98 2.49
CA SER A 45 12.50 -11.02 1.47
C SER A 45 11.06 -10.58 1.74
N ILE A 46 10.67 -9.44 1.17
CA ILE A 46 9.33 -8.86 1.28
C ILE A 46 8.78 -8.71 -0.13
N LYS A 47 7.76 -9.50 -0.47
CA LYS A 47 7.25 -9.60 -1.84
C LYS A 47 5.75 -9.39 -1.90
N LEU A 48 5.31 -8.49 -2.77
CA LEU A 48 3.92 -8.42 -3.20
C LEU A 48 3.59 -9.68 -4.00
N MET A 49 2.59 -10.44 -3.55
CA MET A 49 2.18 -11.69 -4.19
C MET A 49 0.94 -11.53 -5.06
N SER A 50 0.02 -10.64 -4.66
CA SER A 50 -1.27 -10.50 -5.32
C SER A 50 -1.89 -9.14 -5.00
N ILE A 51 -2.52 -8.55 -6.03
CA ILE A 51 -3.46 -7.45 -5.94
C ILE A 51 -4.66 -7.87 -6.80
N PHE A 52 -5.59 -8.58 -6.19
CA PHE A 52 -6.74 -9.13 -6.89
C PHE A 52 -7.94 -8.18 -6.82
N SER A 53 -8.49 -7.82 -7.98
CA SER A 53 -9.76 -7.11 -8.08
C SER A 53 -10.89 -8.12 -8.05
N LYS A 54 -11.73 -8.06 -7.01
CA LYS A 54 -12.93 -8.91 -6.89
C LYS A 54 -14.02 -8.47 -7.86
N THR A 55 -14.15 -7.16 -8.07
CA THR A 55 -15.14 -6.58 -8.98
C THR A 55 -14.91 -7.01 -10.43
N LYS A 56 -13.65 -7.07 -10.86
CA LYS A 56 -13.26 -7.51 -12.21
C LYS A 56 -12.88 -8.99 -12.28
N ASN A 57 -12.86 -9.68 -11.14
CA ASN A 57 -12.39 -11.05 -10.99
C ASN A 57 -11.03 -11.31 -11.68
N THR A 58 -10.05 -10.43 -11.45
CA THR A 58 -8.75 -10.48 -12.14
C THR A 58 -7.59 -10.12 -11.21
N GLU A 59 -6.45 -10.77 -11.44
CA GLU A 59 -5.17 -10.39 -10.84
C GLU A 59 -4.62 -9.15 -11.54
N LEU A 60 -4.28 -8.12 -10.76
CA LEU A 60 -3.73 -6.87 -11.27
C LEU A 60 -2.20 -6.85 -11.23
N LEU A 61 -1.55 -7.65 -10.38
CA LEU A 61 -0.10 -7.68 -10.29
C LEU A 61 0.52 -8.45 -11.49
N ALA A 62 1.54 -7.85 -12.11
CA ALA A 62 2.34 -8.48 -13.15
C ALA A 62 3.19 -9.62 -12.56
N GLY A 63 3.44 -10.66 -13.38
CA GLY A 63 4.15 -11.87 -12.92
C GLY A 63 5.62 -11.66 -12.56
N GLN A 64 6.30 -10.68 -13.18
CA GLN A 64 7.60 -10.19 -12.73
C GLN A 64 7.38 -8.81 -12.11
N SER A 65 7.70 -8.68 -10.82
CA SER A 65 7.61 -7.41 -10.11
C SER A 65 9.00 -6.88 -9.78
N SER A 66 9.14 -5.57 -9.93
CA SER A 66 10.26 -4.85 -9.31
C SER A 66 10.11 -4.86 -7.78
N PRO A 67 11.20 -4.62 -7.02
CA PRO A 67 11.11 -4.53 -5.57
C PRO A 67 10.06 -3.51 -5.14
N TRP A 68 9.24 -3.88 -4.16
CA TRP A 68 8.15 -3.06 -3.63
C TRP A 68 8.65 -1.75 -3.02
N PHE A 69 9.83 -1.79 -2.43
CA PHE A 69 10.59 -0.58 -2.09
C PHE A 69 12.08 -0.77 -2.36
N GLU A 70 12.75 0.34 -2.61
CA GLU A 70 14.20 0.43 -2.63
C GLU A 70 14.71 1.81 -2.25
N PHE A 71 15.84 1.85 -1.56
CA PHE A 71 16.50 3.08 -1.14
C PHE A 71 17.98 2.82 -0.88
N VAL A 72 18.80 3.88 -0.89
CA VAL A 72 20.25 3.75 -0.61
C VAL A 72 20.55 4.12 0.83
N VAL A 73 21.06 3.17 1.61
CA VAL A 73 21.53 3.37 2.99
C VAL A 73 23.02 3.06 3.05
N ASN A 74 23.79 3.97 3.63
CA ASN A 74 25.25 3.85 3.76
C ASN A 74 25.98 3.60 2.41
N GLY A 75 25.39 4.07 1.31
CA GLY A 75 25.93 3.89 -0.05
C GLY A 75 25.58 2.55 -0.70
N GLN A 76 24.77 1.72 -0.04
CA GLN A 76 24.32 0.44 -0.59
C GLN A 76 22.84 0.52 -0.93
N LEU A 77 22.49 0.00 -2.11
CA LEU A 77 21.10 -0.16 -2.51
C LEU A 77 20.46 -1.28 -1.69
N ILE A 78 19.44 -0.92 -0.93
CA ILE A 78 18.62 -1.83 -0.11
C ILE A 78 17.27 -1.98 -0.80
N THR A 79 16.81 -3.21 -1.01
CA THR A 79 15.53 -3.48 -1.66
C THR A 79 14.68 -4.46 -0.84
N SER A 80 13.36 -4.43 -1.05
CA SER A 80 12.42 -5.35 -0.39
C SER A 80 12.73 -6.83 -0.67
N ASP A 81 13.26 -7.13 -1.86
CA ASP A 81 13.44 -8.50 -2.34
C ASP A 81 14.75 -9.14 -1.87
N GLN A 82 15.69 -8.34 -1.36
CA GLN A 82 16.95 -8.85 -0.82
C GLN A 82 16.69 -9.75 0.39
N PRO A 83 17.38 -10.91 0.52
CA PRO A 83 17.25 -11.84 1.66
C PRO A 83 18.04 -11.33 2.88
N VAL A 84 17.63 -10.16 3.37
CA VAL A 84 18.26 -9.43 4.49
C VAL A 84 17.27 -9.05 5.57
N TRP A 85 15.96 -9.18 5.32
CA TRP A 85 14.90 -8.79 6.22
C TRP A 85 14.58 -9.89 7.21
N LYS A 86 14.41 -9.54 8.47
CA LYS A 86 13.87 -10.42 9.51
C LYS A 86 12.57 -9.83 9.99
N PHE A 87 11.50 -10.62 9.96
CA PHE A 87 10.24 -10.25 10.58
C PHE A 87 10.43 -10.06 12.10
N VAL A 88 9.89 -8.96 12.63
CA VAL A 88 9.97 -8.61 14.05
C VAL A 88 8.59 -8.70 14.69
N SER A 89 7.60 -8.02 14.13
CA SER A 89 6.25 -7.99 14.69
C SER A 89 5.19 -7.62 13.66
N PHE A 90 3.96 -7.97 14.00
CA PHE A 90 2.75 -7.57 13.29
C PHE A 90 1.70 -7.12 14.31
N SER A 91 1.02 -6.04 14.01
CA SER A 91 -0.16 -5.60 14.75
C SER A 91 -1.20 -4.98 13.83
N THR A 92 -2.42 -4.84 14.34
CA THR A 92 -3.49 -4.14 13.65
C THR A 92 -4.16 -3.15 14.57
N ARG A 93 -4.67 -2.05 14.01
CA ARG A 93 -5.59 -1.15 14.72
C ARG A 93 -6.79 -0.80 13.86
N LYS A 94 -7.96 -0.68 14.49
CA LYS A 94 -9.15 -0.13 13.87
C LYS A 94 -9.06 1.39 13.86
N MET A 95 -9.52 2.01 12.78
CA MET A 95 -9.50 3.45 12.57
C MET A 95 -10.90 4.04 12.74
N ASN A 96 -10.98 5.32 13.13
CA ASN A 96 -12.26 6.00 13.35
C ASN A 96 -13.12 6.12 12.08
N ASN A 97 -12.51 6.06 10.90
CA ASN A 97 -13.20 6.10 9.61
C ASN A 97 -13.59 4.70 9.09
N GLY A 98 -13.65 3.69 9.96
CA GLY A 98 -14.00 2.31 9.59
C GLY A 98 -12.85 1.51 8.95
N GLY A 99 -11.71 2.14 8.66
CA GLY A 99 -10.53 1.48 8.13
C GLY A 99 -9.86 0.54 9.13
N THR A 100 -9.03 -0.37 8.62
CA THR A 100 -8.12 -1.18 9.42
C THR A 100 -6.69 -0.94 8.96
N GLU A 101 -5.81 -0.59 9.90
CA GLU A 101 -4.38 -0.45 9.63
C GLU A 101 -3.63 -1.70 10.08
N ALA A 102 -2.83 -2.25 9.18
CA ALA A 102 -1.82 -3.27 9.43
C ALA A 102 -0.46 -2.58 9.64
N ILE A 103 0.26 -2.97 10.68
CA ILE A 103 1.60 -2.49 10.97
C ILE A 103 2.52 -3.71 10.99
N VAL A 104 3.46 -3.79 10.04
CA VAL A 104 4.46 -4.84 9.99
C VAL A 104 5.84 -4.24 10.22
N THR A 105 6.59 -4.81 11.17
CA THR A 105 7.94 -4.38 11.47
C THR A 105 8.93 -5.46 11.03
N VAL A 106 9.94 -5.04 10.28
CA VAL A 106 11.04 -5.88 9.81
C VAL A 106 12.38 -5.22 10.09
N GLN A 107 13.44 -6.00 10.23
CA GLN A 107 14.78 -5.50 10.51
C GLN A 107 15.79 -6.00 9.47
N ASN A 108 16.67 -5.13 9.00
CA ASN A 108 17.80 -5.54 8.18
C ASN A 108 18.87 -6.19 9.06
N THR A 109 19.23 -7.43 8.72
CA THR A 109 20.15 -8.28 9.48
C THR A 109 21.58 -8.29 8.95
N LYS A 110 21.84 -7.65 7.80
CA LYS A 110 23.13 -7.71 7.13
C LYS A 110 23.71 -6.31 6.90
N ASN A 111 23.61 -5.85 5.68
CA ASN A 111 24.37 -4.76 5.09
C ASN A 111 23.93 -3.37 5.59
N ALA A 112 22.72 -3.26 6.14
CA ALA A 112 22.26 -2.10 6.90
C ALA A 112 21.89 -2.49 8.34
N LYS A 113 22.78 -3.19 9.05
CA LYS A 113 22.54 -3.65 10.43
C LYS A 113 22.10 -2.49 11.33
N GLY A 114 20.99 -2.69 12.04
CA GLY A 114 20.37 -1.66 12.89
C GLY A 114 19.22 -0.91 12.21
N LEU A 115 19.09 -1.02 10.88
CA LEU A 115 17.93 -0.50 10.16
C LEU A 115 16.70 -1.35 10.48
N GLN A 116 15.65 -0.72 11.00
CA GLN A 116 14.31 -1.26 11.11
C GLN A 116 13.40 -0.52 10.14
N VAL A 117 12.53 -1.27 9.47
CA VAL A 117 11.50 -0.75 8.58
C VAL A 117 10.15 -1.10 9.19
N GLU A 118 9.31 -0.09 9.35
CA GLU A 118 7.92 -0.24 9.76
C GLU A 118 7.04 0.09 8.55
N ILE A 119 6.21 -0.87 8.16
CA ILE A 119 5.33 -0.80 7.01
C ILE A 119 3.90 -0.69 7.54
N LEU A 120 3.28 0.46 7.31
CA LEU A 120 1.90 0.70 7.67
C LEU A 120 1.05 0.64 6.41
N ARG A 121 -0.01 -0.16 6.42
CA ARG A 121 -0.97 -0.27 5.33
C ARG A 121 -2.39 -0.14 5.87
N GLN A 122 -3.20 0.70 5.25
CA GLN A 122 -4.60 0.90 5.63
C GLN A 122 -5.50 0.40 4.51
N ILE A 123 -6.52 -0.36 4.88
CA ILE A 123 -7.61 -0.79 4.00
C ILE A 123 -8.94 -0.28 4.54
N PHE A 124 -9.84 0.13 3.66
CA PHE A 124 -11.13 0.69 4.00
C PHE A 124 -12.27 -0.19 3.49
N PRO A 125 -13.41 -0.29 4.21
CA PRO A 125 -14.59 -0.99 3.71
C PRO A 125 -15.10 -0.35 2.41
N ASN A 126 -15.61 -1.16 1.49
CA ASN A 126 -16.23 -0.74 0.22
C ASN A 126 -15.39 0.26 -0.61
N SER A 127 -14.07 0.25 -0.46
CA SER A 127 -13.19 1.17 -1.17
C SER A 127 -11.99 0.43 -1.69
N ALA A 128 -11.64 0.70 -2.94
CA ALA A 128 -10.46 0.14 -3.55
C ALA A 128 -9.19 0.90 -3.08
N LEU A 129 -9.36 1.96 -2.27
CA LEU A 129 -8.31 2.79 -1.72
C LEU A 129 -7.44 2.05 -0.71
N ILE A 130 -6.13 2.20 -0.87
CA ILE A 130 -5.13 1.78 0.11
C ILE A 130 -4.24 2.98 0.43
N ARG A 131 -3.89 3.11 1.72
CA ARG A 131 -2.86 4.07 2.15
C ARG A 131 -1.67 3.33 2.71
N GLU A 132 -0.49 3.81 2.35
CA GLU A 132 0.75 3.13 2.67
C GLU A 132 1.79 4.11 3.18
N LYS A 133 2.53 3.68 4.19
CA LYS A 133 3.64 4.44 4.76
C LYS A 133 4.79 3.50 5.11
N LEU A 134 5.99 3.91 4.72
CA LEU A 134 7.24 3.28 5.09
C LEU A 134 7.97 4.18 6.07
N THR A 135 8.31 3.65 7.25
CA THR A 135 9.12 4.38 8.25
C THR A 135 10.45 3.68 8.44
N LEU A 136 11.54 4.42 8.26
CA LEU A 136 12.89 3.93 8.53
C LEU A 136 13.32 4.36 9.94
N LYS A 137 13.71 3.40 10.76
CA LYS A 137 14.20 3.62 12.13
C LYS A 137 15.63 3.09 12.25
N ASN A 138 16.50 3.87 12.88
CA ASN A 138 17.83 3.39 13.26
C ASN A 138 17.80 2.92 14.72
N LEU A 139 17.94 1.60 14.92
CA LEU A 139 18.08 0.98 16.25
C LEU A 139 19.54 0.63 16.58
N GLY A 140 20.47 0.91 15.66
CA GLY A 140 21.89 0.68 15.85
C GLY A 140 22.56 1.83 16.60
N LYS A 141 23.79 1.57 17.10
CA LYS A 141 24.65 2.60 17.67
C LYS A 141 25.32 3.48 16.61
N ALA A 142 25.55 2.91 15.41
CA ALA A 142 26.14 3.64 14.30
C ALA A 142 25.05 4.42 13.52
N PRO A 143 25.35 5.62 13.02
CA PRO A 143 24.41 6.37 12.18
C PRO A 143 24.16 5.63 10.86
N LEU A 144 22.92 5.73 10.37
CA LEU A 144 22.54 5.31 9.03
C LEU A 144 22.30 6.56 8.18
N ALA A 145 23.00 6.65 7.06
CA ALA A 145 22.87 7.77 6.14
C ALA A 145 22.05 7.35 4.92
N LEU A 146 20.94 8.05 4.66
CA LEU A 146 20.26 7.99 3.37
C LEU A 146 21.13 8.69 2.33
N LYS A 147 21.46 7.98 1.25
CA LYS A 147 22.34 8.48 0.19
C LYS A 147 21.64 8.54 -1.15
N LYS A 148 22.28 9.25 -2.07
CA LYS A 148 21.90 9.32 -3.48
C LYS A 148 22.44 8.09 -4.24
N LEU A 149 21.74 7.65 -5.28
CA LEU A 149 22.25 6.71 -6.28
C LEU A 149 22.64 7.50 -7.52
N ASN A 150 23.89 7.38 -7.99
CA ASN A 150 24.38 8.10 -9.19
C ASN A 150 24.10 9.62 -9.15
N GLY A 151 24.26 10.25 -7.98
CA GLY A 151 24.02 11.68 -7.80
C GLY A 151 22.55 12.11 -7.72
N LYS A 152 21.59 11.17 -7.81
CA LYS A 152 20.15 11.43 -7.70
C LYS A 152 19.56 10.84 -6.42
N LEU A 153 18.54 11.50 -5.87
CA LEU A 153 17.77 10.92 -4.78
C LEU A 153 17.19 9.58 -5.24
N HIS A 154 17.38 8.54 -4.42
CA HIS A 154 16.88 7.21 -4.72
C HIS A 154 16.14 6.66 -3.52
N PHE A 155 14.85 6.96 -3.47
CA PHE A 155 13.91 6.44 -2.48
C PHE A 155 12.61 6.14 -3.20
N ILE A 156 12.25 4.86 -3.28
CA ILE A 156 11.12 4.41 -4.08
C ILE A 156 10.25 3.54 -3.21
N PHE A 157 9.03 3.98 -2.99
CA PHE A 157 7.97 3.25 -2.29
C PHE A 157 6.64 3.99 -2.49
N PRO A 158 5.51 3.29 -2.63
CA PRO A 158 5.41 1.89 -3.02
C PRO A 158 5.66 1.77 -4.53
N ARG A 159 6.26 0.65 -4.95
CA ARG A 159 6.34 0.29 -6.37
C ARG A 159 5.42 -0.89 -6.68
N TYR A 160 4.57 -0.71 -7.68
CA TYR A 160 3.68 -1.74 -8.20
C TYR A 160 3.97 -2.00 -9.67
N SER A 161 4.20 -3.26 -10.02
CA SER A 161 4.23 -3.72 -11.41
C SER A 161 2.85 -4.28 -11.73
N LEU A 162 2.02 -3.51 -12.42
CA LEU A 162 0.64 -3.92 -12.74
C LEU A 162 0.58 -4.51 -14.16
N ARG A 163 -0.32 -5.48 -14.39
CA ARG A 163 -0.59 -6.01 -15.72
C ARG A 163 -1.28 -4.94 -16.56
N GLU A 164 -0.86 -4.83 -17.81
CA GLU A 164 -1.63 -4.08 -18.79
C GLU A 164 -2.96 -4.80 -19.04
N THR A 165 -4.08 -4.12 -18.78
CA THR A 165 -5.43 -4.65 -19.01
C THR A 165 -6.23 -3.69 -19.88
N GLY A 166 -6.37 -4.00 -21.17
CA GLY A 166 -7.21 -3.26 -22.13
C GLY A 166 -6.75 -1.82 -22.42
N ASN A 167 -7.66 -0.97 -22.89
CA ASN A 167 -7.43 0.47 -23.12
C ASN A 167 -7.11 1.16 -21.77
N ILE A 168 -5.85 1.10 -21.36
CA ILE A 168 -5.35 1.77 -20.17
C ILE A 168 -5.35 3.26 -20.48
N HIS A 169 -6.37 3.96 -19.99
CA HIS A 169 -6.20 5.37 -19.68
C HIS A 169 -5.06 5.48 -18.65
N THR A 170 -4.14 6.42 -18.89
CA THR A 170 -2.93 6.70 -18.11
C THR A 170 -3.06 6.38 -16.62
N LEU A 171 -2.16 5.53 -16.11
CA LEU A 171 -1.97 5.33 -14.67
C LEU A 171 -1.75 6.71 -14.02
N THR A 172 -2.49 6.98 -12.94
CA THR A 172 -2.43 8.23 -12.19
C THR A 172 -2.16 7.93 -10.72
N GLU A 173 -1.12 8.57 -10.18
CA GLU A 173 -0.80 8.57 -8.76
C GLU A 173 -1.45 9.80 -8.11
N THR A 174 -2.09 9.62 -6.94
CA THR A 174 -2.55 10.75 -6.10
C THR A 174 -1.67 10.84 -4.86
N ARG A 175 -0.91 11.94 -4.73
CA ARG A 175 -0.07 12.22 -3.56
C ARG A 175 -0.90 12.99 -2.54
N ILE A 176 -1.12 12.47 -1.32
CA ILE A 176 -1.95 13.19 -0.31
C ILE A 176 -1.14 14.21 0.52
N ALA A 177 -0.03 14.76 0.02
CA ALA A 177 0.73 15.71 0.84
C ALA A 177 1.42 16.82 0.04
N THR A 178 0.94 17.10 -1.17
CA THR A 178 0.99 18.46 -1.70
C THR A 178 -0.29 19.16 -1.26
N PHE A 179 -0.20 20.42 -0.84
CA PHE A 179 -1.36 21.28 -0.60
C PHE A 179 -2.31 21.38 -1.82
N ASN A 180 -1.88 20.87 -2.97
CA ASN A 180 -2.70 20.74 -4.18
C ASN A 180 -3.26 19.32 -4.36
N LYS A 181 -4.57 19.28 -4.59
CA LYS A 181 -5.40 18.16 -5.06
C LYS A 181 -5.02 17.72 -6.50
N GLU A 182 -3.74 17.73 -6.86
CA GLU A 182 -3.30 17.54 -8.25
C GLU A 182 -3.18 16.05 -8.60
N VAL A 183 -3.88 15.65 -9.66
CA VAL A 183 -3.76 14.32 -10.27
C VAL A 183 -2.48 14.30 -11.10
N VAL A 184 -1.57 13.36 -10.85
CA VAL A 184 -0.36 13.21 -11.67
C VAL A 184 -0.71 12.47 -12.96
N GLU A 185 -0.96 13.23 -14.02
CA GLU A 185 -1.07 12.69 -15.38
C GLU A 185 0.30 12.14 -15.83
N ASN A 186 0.33 10.94 -16.41
CA ASN A 186 1.53 10.22 -16.87
C ASN A 186 2.44 9.68 -15.75
N TYR A 187 1.89 8.82 -14.88
CA TYR A 187 2.69 8.08 -13.89
C TYR A 187 3.87 7.34 -14.54
N ASN A 188 5.09 7.62 -14.06
CA ASN A 188 6.30 6.90 -14.46
C ASN A 188 6.97 6.30 -13.20
N PRO A 189 6.99 4.96 -13.05
CA PRO A 189 7.53 4.28 -11.87
C PRO A 189 9.06 4.36 -11.75
N ALA A 190 9.75 4.91 -12.76
CA ALA A 190 11.18 5.16 -12.75
C ALA A 190 11.55 6.55 -12.21
N LEU A 191 10.58 7.44 -11.99
CA LEU A 191 10.84 8.75 -11.38
C LEU A 191 11.01 8.61 -9.87
N THR A 192 12.13 9.09 -9.36
CA THR A 192 12.55 8.93 -7.95
C THR A 192 12.58 10.25 -7.18
N TRP A 193 12.28 11.35 -7.88
CA TRP A 193 12.22 12.74 -7.42
C TRP A 193 10.91 13.36 -7.96
N ASP A 194 10.41 14.42 -7.32
CA ASP A 194 9.46 15.29 -8.01
C ASP A 194 10.27 16.13 -9.01
N ASP A 195 10.59 15.55 -10.17
CA ASP A 195 11.31 16.20 -11.28
C ASP A 195 10.62 17.49 -11.80
N ARG A 196 9.53 17.91 -11.17
CA ARG A 196 8.67 19.04 -11.55
C ARG A 196 8.71 20.21 -10.55
N THR A 197 9.28 20.04 -9.35
CA THR A 197 9.37 21.12 -8.34
C THR A 197 10.71 21.14 -7.61
N HIS A 198 11.21 22.34 -7.29
CA HIS A 198 12.52 22.56 -6.66
C HIS A 198 12.58 22.25 -5.15
N ASP A 199 11.46 21.89 -4.52
CA ASP A 199 11.40 21.74 -3.06
C ASP A 199 11.66 20.31 -2.58
N PHE A 200 12.50 20.23 -1.55
CA PHE A 200 12.99 19.00 -0.94
C PHE A 200 12.06 18.54 0.18
N ASN A 201 11.01 17.78 -0.13
CA ASN A 201 10.25 17.10 0.91
C ASN A 201 10.14 15.59 0.62
N LEU A 202 10.63 14.79 1.58
CA LEU A 202 10.89 13.34 1.46
C LEU A 202 9.81 12.48 2.10
N ALA A 203 8.67 13.06 2.49
CA ALA A 203 7.63 12.33 3.22
C ALA A 203 6.24 12.64 2.66
N HIS A 204 5.87 11.98 1.57
CA HIS A 204 4.50 12.10 1.05
C HIS A 204 3.82 10.73 1.00
N CYS A 205 2.64 10.66 1.61
CA CYS A 205 1.78 9.48 1.65
C CYS A 205 1.30 9.14 0.24
N HIS A 206 1.49 7.90 -0.19
CA HIS A 206 1.02 7.41 -1.49
C HIS A 206 -0.39 6.81 -1.33
N MET A 207 -1.31 7.16 -2.24
CA MET A 207 -2.59 6.47 -2.41
C MET A 207 -2.63 5.76 -3.75
N PHE A 208 -3.16 4.54 -3.73
CA PHE A 208 -3.55 3.80 -4.92
C PHE A 208 -5.08 3.69 -4.96
N HIS A 209 -5.72 4.12 -6.06
CA HIS A 209 -7.17 4.02 -6.26
C HIS A 209 -7.50 3.28 -7.58
N PRO A 210 -7.91 2.01 -7.51
CA PRO A 210 -8.26 1.19 -8.67
C PRO A 210 -9.39 1.75 -9.56
N ASP A 211 -10.32 2.55 -9.01
CA ASP A 211 -11.48 3.05 -9.78
C ASP A 211 -11.24 4.37 -10.55
N ILE A 212 -10.02 4.93 -10.57
CA ILE A 212 -9.70 6.11 -11.42
C ILE A 212 -9.86 5.80 -12.93
N MET A 213 -10.08 4.54 -13.29
CA MET A 213 -10.41 4.13 -14.67
C MET A 213 -11.75 4.69 -15.18
N LYS A 214 -12.58 5.30 -14.32
CA LYS A 214 -13.75 6.09 -14.73
C LYS A 214 -13.62 7.47 -14.12
N LYS A 215 -13.64 8.51 -14.95
CA LYS A 215 -13.45 9.92 -14.55
C LYS A 215 -14.67 10.50 -13.82
N ASP A 216 -15.24 9.75 -12.87
CA ASP A 216 -16.42 10.12 -12.09
C ASP A 216 -16.07 10.10 -10.60
N LEU A 217 -15.21 11.01 -10.16
CA LEU A 217 -15.12 11.34 -8.73
C LEU A 217 -16.20 12.38 -8.43
N PRO A 218 -17.15 12.12 -7.53
CA PRO A 218 -18.08 13.14 -7.08
C PRO A 218 -17.28 14.27 -6.41
N LEU A 219 -17.53 15.50 -6.86
CA LEU A 219 -17.05 16.71 -6.19
C LEU A 219 -17.62 16.71 -4.77
N ILE A 220 -16.77 16.44 -3.78
CA ILE A 220 -17.12 16.68 -2.38
C ILE A 220 -17.13 18.21 -2.21
N PRO A 221 -18.19 18.81 -1.65
CA PRO A 221 -18.28 20.24 -1.48
C PRO A 221 -17.11 20.74 -0.64
N ASP A 222 -16.48 21.84 -1.08
CA ASP A 222 -15.42 22.49 -0.32
C ASP A 222 -15.96 22.89 1.06
N PHE A 223 -15.29 22.43 2.11
CA PHE A 223 -15.49 22.96 3.45
C PHE A 223 -14.87 24.36 3.49
N GLN A 224 -15.73 25.38 3.59
CA GLN A 224 -15.37 26.74 3.98
C GLN A 224 -14.89 26.77 5.44
#